data_AF-A0A853JD85-F1
#
_entry.id   AF-A0A853JD85-F1
#
_cell.length_a   1.000
_cell.length_b   1.000
_cell.length_c   1.000
_cell.angle_alpha   90.00
_cell.angle_beta   90.00
_cell.angle_gamma   90.00
#
_symmetry.space_group_name_H-M   'P 1'
#
loop_
_entity.id
_entity.type
_entity.pdbx_description
1 polymer ?
#
loop_
_entity_poly.entity_id
_entity_poly.type
_entity_poly.pdbx_seq_one_letter_code
_entity_poly.pdbx_strand_id
1 'polypeptide(L)'
;MNDMTSCRLSCAGFTIPALIVAISMTAACAGVPAGSPGDRALRVTDVAPAEYHGAAGHPLEGACRIWRLSPSQVQAFFRLADTYEDTPYQRFYQVGCSISGHLRAEGRDWRFAINGGGLATWQDGSTTRHFGCSATECETLLLLPTDGMAPE
;
A
#
# COMPACT_ATOMS: atom_id res chain seq x y z
N MET A 1 -1.51 16.51 -21.98
CA MET A 1 -1.44 15.10 -22.46
C MET A 1 -2.70 14.85 -23.28
N ASN A 2 -2.70 14.64 -24.59
CA ASN A 2 -1.67 14.60 -25.61
C ASN A 2 -2.29 15.22 -26.87
N ASP A 3 -1.55 16.02 -27.64
CA ASP A 3 -1.29 15.60 -29.02
C ASP A 3 -0.18 16.40 -29.72
N MET A 4 0.56 15.65 -30.53
CA MET A 4 1.32 16.07 -31.71
C MET A 4 2.38 17.18 -31.55
N THR A 5 3.56 16.79 -31.06
CA THR A 5 4.81 17.42 -31.50
C THR A 5 5.27 16.75 -32.79
N SER A 6 5.23 17.54 -33.86
CA SER A 6 5.75 17.23 -35.20
C SER A 6 7.21 16.77 -35.15
N CYS A 7 7.51 15.65 -35.80
CA CYS A 7 8.81 15.45 -36.45
C CYS A 7 8.61 15.61 -37.95
N ARG A 8 8.85 16.83 -38.45
CA ARG A 8 9.12 17.07 -39.87
C ARG A 8 10.53 16.53 -40.15
N LEU A 9 10.64 15.48 -40.97
CA LEU A 9 11.87 15.21 -41.71
C LEU A 9 11.58 15.40 -43.19
N SER A 10 12.01 16.55 -43.70
CA SER A 10 12.21 16.81 -45.12
C SER A 10 13.71 16.62 -45.38
N CYS A 11 14.07 15.79 -46.37
CA CYS A 11 15.10 16.12 -47.36
C CYS A 11 15.35 14.97 -48.35
N ALA A 12 15.26 15.36 -49.62
CA ALA A 12 16.14 15.01 -50.73
C ALA A 12 16.26 13.54 -51.16
N GLY A 13 15.71 13.27 -52.34
CA GLY A 13 16.11 12.13 -53.15
C GLY A 13 17.59 12.22 -53.53
N PHE A 14 18.25 11.07 -53.50
CA PHE A 14 19.48 10.81 -54.24
C PHE A 14 19.52 9.31 -54.58
N THR A 15 19.38 9.01 -55.86
CA THR A 15 19.63 7.68 -56.44
C THR A 15 21.14 7.44 -56.52
N ILE A 16 21.67 6.44 -55.80
CA ILE A 16 23.01 5.87 -56.07
C ILE A 16 22.95 4.34 -55.85
N PRO A 17 23.43 3.52 -56.81
CA PRO A 17 23.46 2.06 -56.72
C PRO A 17 24.74 1.54 -56.04
N ALA A 18 24.73 0.25 -55.69
CA ALA A 18 25.86 -0.60 -55.32
C ALA A 18 26.25 -0.71 -53.82
N LEU A 19 25.89 -1.89 -53.28
CA LEU A 19 26.64 -2.76 -52.37
C LEU A 19 27.38 -2.11 -51.17
N ILE A 20 26.70 -2.04 -50.01
CA ILE A 20 27.36 -2.01 -48.69
C ILE A 20 26.61 -2.98 -47.77
N VAL A 21 27.32 -4.02 -47.32
CA VAL A 21 26.86 -4.94 -46.28
C VAL A 21 26.81 -4.17 -44.96
N ALA A 22 25.60 -3.80 -44.53
CA ALA A 22 25.36 -3.15 -43.25
C ALA A 22 25.47 -4.19 -42.13
N ILE A 23 26.51 -4.07 -41.29
CA ILE A 23 26.59 -4.77 -40.01
C ILE A 23 25.57 -4.10 -39.09
N SER A 24 24.43 -4.76 -38.91
CA SER A 24 23.36 -4.34 -38.01
C SER A 24 23.87 -4.38 -36.57
N MET A 25 24.30 -3.24 -36.03
CA MET A 25 24.45 -3.06 -34.59
C MET A 25 23.06 -3.15 -33.97
N THR A 26 22.72 -4.31 -33.45
CA THR A 26 21.56 -4.49 -32.58
C THR A 26 21.85 -3.76 -31.27
N ALA A 27 21.33 -2.54 -31.15
CA ALA A 27 21.21 -1.85 -29.88
C ALA A 27 20.27 -2.68 -28.99
N ALA A 28 20.85 -3.58 -28.20
CA ALA A 28 20.16 -4.26 -27.12
C ALA A 28 19.94 -3.24 -26.00
N CYS A 29 18.89 -2.42 -26.13
CA CYS A 29 18.32 -1.72 -25.00
C CYS A 29 17.79 -2.79 -24.04
N ALA A 30 18.60 -3.19 -23.05
CA ALA A 30 18.12 -3.91 -21.89
C ALA A 30 17.21 -2.96 -21.10
N GLY A 31 15.94 -2.88 -21.51
CA GLY A 31 14.90 -2.23 -20.73
C GLY A 31 14.76 -2.99 -19.42
N VAL A 32 15.12 -2.35 -18.31
CA VAL A 32 14.67 -2.78 -16.99
C VAL A 32 13.15 -2.92 -17.09
N PRO A 33 12.55 -4.09 -16.82
CA PRO A 33 11.10 -4.21 -16.85
C PRO A 33 10.57 -3.23 -15.81
N ALA A 34 9.94 -2.15 -16.29
CA ALA A 34 9.12 -1.30 -15.46
C ALA A 34 8.04 -2.23 -14.91
N GLY A 35 8.17 -2.58 -13.62
CA GLY A 35 7.18 -3.39 -12.92
C GLY A 35 5.79 -2.87 -13.26
N SER A 36 4.88 -3.78 -13.59
CA SER A 36 3.57 -3.40 -14.09
C SER A 36 2.89 -2.51 -13.03
N PRO A 37 2.07 -1.51 -13.38
CA PRO A 37 1.37 -0.69 -12.39
C PRO A 37 0.60 -1.52 -11.34
N GLY A 38 0.20 -2.75 -11.69
CA GLY A 38 -0.40 -3.73 -10.77
C GLY A 38 0.55 -4.28 -9.69
N ASP A 39 1.87 -4.28 -9.90
CA ASP A 39 2.87 -4.76 -8.92
C ASP A 39 3.17 -3.73 -7.82
N ARG A 40 2.86 -2.46 -8.09
CA ARG A 40 2.92 -1.38 -7.09
C ARG A 40 1.64 -1.22 -6.29
N ALA A 41 0.51 -1.68 -6.83
CA ALA A 41 -0.76 -1.57 -6.13
C ALA A 41 -0.78 -2.49 -4.89
N LEU A 42 -1.20 -1.94 -3.76
CA LEU A 42 -1.47 -2.73 -2.55
C LEU A 42 -2.55 -3.78 -2.87
N ARG A 43 -2.29 -5.03 -2.51
CA ARG A 43 -3.27 -6.12 -2.58
C ARG A 43 -3.26 -6.91 -1.27
N VAL A 44 -4.38 -6.92 -0.56
CA VAL A 44 -4.56 -7.78 0.63
C VAL A 44 -4.78 -9.21 0.17
N THR A 45 -3.99 -10.14 0.70
CA THR A 45 -4.02 -11.56 0.32
C THR A 45 -4.76 -12.43 1.32
N ASP A 46 -4.72 -12.06 2.60
CA ASP A 46 -5.42 -12.74 3.68
C ASP A 46 -5.73 -11.79 4.83
N VAL A 47 -6.81 -12.06 5.57
CA VAL A 47 -7.20 -11.35 6.79
C VAL A 47 -7.65 -12.36 7.83
N ALA A 48 -6.91 -12.47 8.92
CA ALA A 48 -7.25 -13.31 10.05
C ALA A 48 -8.38 -12.68 10.89
N PRO A 49 -9.10 -13.49 11.69
CA PRO A 49 -10.01 -12.97 12.70
C PRO A 49 -9.30 -12.01 13.68
N ALA A 50 -10.08 -11.10 14.28
CA ALA A 50 -9.56 -10.23 15.33
C ALA A 50 -9.14 -11.04 16.56
N GLU A 51 -7.99 -10.67 17.14
CA GLU A 51 -7.44 -11.24 18.37
C GLU A 51 -7.56 -10.23 19.51
N TYR A 52 -8.13 -10.68 20.63
CA TYR A 52 -8.23 -9.90 21.86
C TYR A 52 -7.07 -10.26 22.80
N HIS A 53 -6.40 -9.24 23.33
CA HIS A 53 -5.22 -9.39 24.19
C HIS A 53 -5.41 -8.76 25.58
N GLY A 54 -6.64 -8.50 26.01
CA GLY A 54 -6.94 -7.98 27.34
C GLY A 54 -7.47 -9.04 28.32
N ALA A 55 -8.00 -8.58 29.45
CA ALA A 55 -8.53 -9.46 30.49
C ALA A 55 -9.86 -10.11 30.06
N ALA A 56 -10.02 -11.41 30.35
CA ALA A 56 -11.26 -12.14 30.09
C ALA A 56 -12.45 -11.49 30.80
N GLY A 57 -13.61 -11.44 30.13
CA GLY A 57 -14.84 -10.84 30.63
C GLY A 57 -14.92 -9.31 30.50
N HIS A 58 -13.87 -8.65 29.99
CA HIS A 58 -13.93 -7.22 29.71
C HIS A 58 -14.92 -6.93 28.56
N PRO A 59 -15.73 -5.85 28.62
CA PRO A 59 -16.73 -5.55 27.59
C PRO A 59 -16.18 -5.50 26.15
N LEU A 60 -14.95 -5.00 25.99
CA LEU A 60 -14.23 -4.97 24.71
C LEU A 60 -14.00 -6.35 24.08
N GLU A 61 -13.91 -7.43 24.87
CA GLU A 61 -13.70 -8.79 24.34
C GLU A 61 -14.84 -9.22 23.42
N GLY A 62 -16.08 -8.87 23.76
CA GLY A 62 -17.25 -9.13 22.92
C GLY A 62 -17.19 -8.35 21.61
N ALA A 63 -16.91 -7.05 21.70
CA ALA A 63 -16.78 -6.17 20.53
C ALA A 63 -15.63 -6.62 19.60
N CYS A 64 -14.49 -7.02 20.16
CA CYS A 64 -13.35 -7.52 19.41
C CYS A 64 -13.71 -8.76 18.59
N ARG A 65 -14.38 -9.74 19.20
CA ARG A 65 -14.74 -11.01 18.54
C ARG A 65 -15.67 -10.84 17.33
N ILE A 66 -16.49 -9.79 17.33
CA ILE A 66 -17.41 -9.50 16.22
C ILE A 66 -16.83 -8.50 15.21
N TRP A 67 -15.77 -7.77 15.58
CA TRP A 67 -15.08 -6.87 14.67
C TRP A 67 -14.34 -7.65 13.60
N ARG A 68 -14.69 -7.37 12.35
CA ARG A 68 -14.17 -8.06 11.17
C ARG A 68 -13.98 -7.05 10.06
N LEU A 69 -12.88 -7.21 9.32
CA LEU A 69 -12.63 -6.47 8.10
C LEU A 69 -12.47 -7.45 6.95
N SER A 70 -13.12 -7.16 5.85
CA SER A 70 -12.86 -7.85 4.59
C SER A 70 -11.50 -7.42 4.01
N PRO A 71 -10.91 -8.18 3.07
CA PRO A 71 -9.71 -7.75 2.37
C PRO A 71 -9.84 -6.36 1.70
N SER A 72 -11.02 -6.04 1.14
CA SER A 72 -11.27 -4.74 0.52
C SER A 72 -11.38 -3.61 1.54
N GLN A 73 -11.90 -3.87 2.74
CA GLN A 73 -11.93 -2.90 3.83
C GLN A 73 -10.53 -2.63 4.41
N VAL A 74 -9.70 -3.67 4.54
CA VAL A 74 -8.29 -3.50 4.93
C VAL A 74 -7.52 -2.68 3.90
N GLN A 75 -7.76 -2.92 2.61
CA GLN A 75 -7.19 -2.11 1.54
C GLN A 75 -7.68 -0.66 1.59
N ALA A 76 -8.96 -0.43 1.90
CA ALA A 76 -9.50 0.91 2.09
C ALA A 76 -8.83 1.63 3.28
N PHE A 77 -8.66 0.94 4.42
CA PHE A 77 -7.95 1.47 5.58
C PHE A 77 -6.55 1.95 5.19
N PHE A 78 -5.72 1.13 4.53
CA PHE A 78 -4.35 1.52 4.17
C PHE A 78 -4.28 2.60 3.09
N ARG A 79 -5.34 2.79 2.30
CA ARG A 79 -5.42 3.92 1.35
C ARG A 79 -5.73 5.24 2.06
N LEU A 80 -6.45 5.20 3.18
CA LEU A 80 -6.85 6.36 3.97
C LEU A 80 -5.83 6.70 5.06
N ALA A 81 -5.03 5.74 5.49
CA ALA A 81 -4.08 5.90 6.58
C ALA A 81 -2.87 6.75 6.18
N ASP A 82 -2.41 7.58 7.11
CA ASP A 82 -1.15 8.30 7.01
C ASP A 82 0.01 7.39 7.41
N THR A 83 1.18 7.63 6.83
CA THR A 83 2.45 6.95 7.19
C THR A 83 3.22 7.78 8.21
N TYR A 84 3.87 7.11 9.15
CA TYR A 84 4.68 7.74 10.20
C TYR A 84 6.08 7.12 10.24
N GLU A 85 7.07 7.90 10.69
CA GLU A 85 8.44 7.43 10.93
C GLU A 85 8.48 6.42 12.08
N ASP A 86 7.81 6.74 13.19
CA ASP A 86 7.62 5.90 14.37
C ASP A 86 6.13 5.70 14.68
N THR A 87 5.79 4.75 15.55
CA THR A 87 4.39 4.53 15.95
C THR A 87 3.80 5.77 16.64
N PRO A 88 2.70 6.37 16.13
CA PRO A 88 2.11 7.59 16.69
C PRO A 88 1.20 7.30 17.90
N TYR A 89 1.70 6.60 18.92
CA TYR A 89 0.92 6.12 20.06
C TYR A 89 0.09 7.19 20.79
N GLN A 90 0.56 8.44 20.82
CA GLN A 90 -0.12 9.54 21.51
C GLN A 90 -1.39 10.02 20.78
N ARG A 91 -1.55 9.68 19.49
CA ARG A 91 -2.63 10.20 18.63
C ARG A 91 -3.82 9.25 18.48
N PHE A 92 -3.69 8.04 19.01
CA PHE A 92 -4.66 6.95 18.76
C PHE A 92 -4.89 6.16 20.04
N TYR A 93 -6.12 5.68 20.21
CA TYR A 93 -6.45 4.81 21.33
C TYR A 93 -5.71 3.47 21.21
N GLN A 94 -5.14 3.00 22.31
CA GLN A 94 -4.51 1.67 22.36
C GLN A 94 -5.54 0.64 22.81
N VAL A 95 -6.23 0.06 21.84
CA VAL A 95 -7.28 -0.92 22.08
C VAL A 95 -6.64 -2.31 22.17
N GLY A 96 -6.99 -3.12 23.17
CA GLY A 96 -6.51 -4.50 23.31
C GLY A 96 -7.07 -5.49 22.28
N CYS A 97 -7.30 -5.06 21.05
CA CYS A 97 -7.88 -5.84 19.96
C CYS A 97 -7.17 -5.50 18.64
N SER A 98 -6.78 -6.52 17.89
CA SER A 98 -6.11 -6.32 16.60
C SER A 98 -6.54 -7.34 15.55
N ILE A 99 -6.59 -6.90 14.29
CA ILE A 99 -6.73 -7.75 13.10
C ILE A 99 -5.38 -7.82 12.40
N SER A 100 -4.95 -9.01 12.00
CA SER A 100 -3.70 -9.20 11.26
C SER A 100 -3.92 -10.00 9.98
N GLY A 101 -2.92 -10.04 9.11
CA GLY A 101 -2.99 -10.80 7.87
C GLY A 101 -1.80 -10.51 6.98
N HIS A 102 -1.99 -10.73 5.69
CA HIS A 102 -0.94 -10.58 4.68
C HIS A 102 -1.39 -9.69 3.53
N LEU A 103 -0.45 -8.93 2.99
CA LEU A 103 -0.65 -8.15 1.79
C LEU A 103 0.63 -8.12 0.95
N ARG A 104 0.47 -7.81 -0.34
CA ARG A 104 1.58 -7.55 -1.25
C ARG A 104 1.52 -6.10 -1.71
N ALA A 105 2.64 -5.41 -1.62
CA ALA A 105 2.80 -4.03 -2.09
C ALA A 105 4.26 -3.80 -2.48
N GLU A 106 4.49 -3.02 -3.54
CA GLU A 106 5.85 -2.67 -4.00
C GLU A 106 6.72 -3.91 -4.30
N GLY A 107 6.11 -4.99 -4.80
CA GLY A 107 6.81 -6.26 -5.06
C GLY A 107 7.26 -7.02 -3.80
N ARG A 108 6.81 -6.64 -2.60
CA ARG A 108 7.15 -7.27 -1.32
C ARG A 108 5.91 -7.83 -0.63
N ASP A 109 6.09 -8.94 0.08
CA ASP A 109 5.07 -9.51 0.95
C ASP A 109 5.25 -8.94 2.36
N TRP A 110 4.15 -8.47 2.92
CA TRP A 110 4.09 -7.86 4.24
C TRP A 110 3.10 -8.63 5.10
N ARG A 111 3.45 -8.84 6.36
CA ARG A 111 2.48 -9.08 7.42
C ARG A 111 1.97 -7.73 7.90
N PHE A 112 0.66 -7.55 7.96
CA PHE A 112 0.08 -6.36 8.56
C PHE A 112 -0.57 -6.66 9.91
N ALA A 113 -0.68 -5.64 10.75
CA ALA A 113 -1.52 -5.65 11.94
C ALA A 113 -2.21 -4.29 12.09
N ILE A 114 -3.53 -4.29 12.31
CA ILE A 114 -4.36 -3.10 12.55
C ILE A 114 -4.91 -3.21 13.97
N ASN A 115 -4.63 -2.21 14.79
CA ASN A 115 -5.23 -2.04 16.11
C ASN A 115 -6.64 -1.46 15.97
N GLY A 116 -7.58 -1.91 16.82
CA GLY A 116 -8.95 -1.40 16.83
C GLY A 116 -9.08 0.12 17.04
N GLY A 117 -8.04 0.78 17.54
CA GLY A 117 -7.96 2.24 17.70
C GLY A 117 -7.36 3.02 16.54
N GLY A 118 -7.03 2.37 15.41
CA GLY A 118 -6.63 3.06 14.17
C GLY A 118 -5.14 3.09 13.85
N LEU A 119 -4.28 2.54 14.72
CA LEU A 119 -2.88 2.29 14.41
C LEU A 119 -2.71 1.04 13.56
N ALA A 120 -1.70 1.01 12.70
CA ALA A 120 -1.32 -0.21 12.02
C ALA A 120 0.18 -0.29 11.72
N THR A 121 0.64 -1.50 11.41
CA THR A 121 2.00 -1.74 10.93
C THR A 121 2.03 -2.69 9.75
N TRP A 122 3.05 -2.55 8.91
CA TRP A 122 3.50 -3.59 7.98
C TRP A 122 4.89 -4.06 8.38
N GLN A 123 5.13 -5.37 8.32
CA GLN A 123 6.40 -6.00 8.66
C GLN A 123 6.77 -7.08 7.65
N ASP A 124 8.02 -7.13 7.23
CA ASP A 124 8.57 -8.17 6.32
C ASP A 124 9.73 -8.97 6.93
N GLY A 125 9.92 -8.83 8.25
CA GLY A 125 11.02 -9.44 9.02
C GLY A 125 12.28 -8.58 9.12
N SER A 126 12.46 -7.60 8.24
CA SER A 126 13.61 -6.67 8.24
C SER A 126 13.20 -5.21 8.43
N THR A 127 12.01 -4.85 7.96
CA THR A 127 11.49 -3.49 7.94
C THR A 127 10.14 -3.47 8.63
N THR A 128 9.89 -2.40 9.39
CA THR A 128 8.58 -2.05 9.92
C THR A 128 8.15 -0.70 9.37
N ARG A 129 6.90 -0.60 8.91
CA ARG A 129 6.27 0.67 8.54
C ARG A 129 5.11 0.94 9.49
N HIS A 130 4.94 2.20 9.88
CA HIS A 130 3.94 2.63 10.85
C HIS A 130 2.86 3.46 10.16
N PHE A 131 1.60 3.19 10.52
CA PHE A 131 0.44 3.85 9.96
C PHE A 131 -0.54 4.27 11.05
N GLY A 132 -1.34 5.29 10.75
CA GLY A 132 -2.48 5.70 11.57
C GLY A 132 -3.59 6.27 10.71
N CYS A 133 -4.85 5.90 10.95
CA CYS A 133 -5.98 6.46 10.22
C CYS A 133 -6.93 7.23 11.14
N SER A 134 -6.95 8.55 10.99
CA SER A 134 -7.85 9.47 11.68
C SER A 134 -8.85 10.15 10.74
N ALA A 135 -8.89 9.76 9.47
CA ALA A 135 -9.91 10.23 8.53
C ALA A 135 -11.30 9.77 8.96
N THR A 136 -12.33 10.59 8.76
CA THR A 136 -13.73 10.26 9.09
C THR A 136 -14.17 8.96 8.43
N GLU A 137 -13.71 8.67 7.22
CA GLU A 137 -14.02 7.44 6.50
C GLU A 137 -13.49 6.17 7.20
N CYS A 138 -12.47 6.30 8.05
CA CYS A 138 -11.97 5.19 8.86
C CYS A 138 -12.86 4.86 10.06
N GLU A 139 -13.78 5.72 10.48
CA GLU A 139 -14.63 5.46 11.66
C GLU A 139 -15.39 4.13 11.56
N THR A 140 -15.87 3.79 10.36
CA THR A 140 -16.60 2.54 10.10
C THR A 140 -15.71 1.29 10.02
N LEU A 141 -14.38 1.48 10.00
CA LEU A 141 -13.38 0.41 9.92
C LEU A 141 -12.77 0.09 11.28
N LEU A 142 -13.02 0.93 12.29
CA LEU A 142 -12.38 0.87 13.60
C LEU A 142 -13.37 0.48 14.71
N LEU A 143 -12.84 -0.06 15.80
CA LEU A 143 -13.61 -0.32 17.01
C LEU A 143 -13.80 0.94 17.85
N LEU A 144 -12.74 1.76 17.93
CA LEU A 144 -12.74 3.00 18.68
C LEU A 144 -11.94 4.04 17.90
N PRO A 145 -12.60 4.81 17.01
CA PRO A 145 -11.94 5.85 16.24
C PRO A 145 -11.26 6.87 17.17
N THR A 146 -10.13 7.42 16.74
CA THR A 146 -9.51 8.56 17.43
C THR A 146 -10.37 9.81 17.23
N ASP A 147 -10.45 10.63 18.26
CA ASP A 147 -11.01 11.98 18.24
C ASP A 147 -9.96 13.05 17.85
N GLY A 148 -8.77 12.62 17.41
CA GLY A 148 -7.72 13.51 16.93
C GLY A 148 -6.95 14.17 18.07
N MET A 149 -6.70 13.44 19.17
CA MET A 149 -5.84 13.84 20.30
C MET A 149 -4.40 14.16 19.85
N ALA A 150 -4.21 15.28 19.18
CA ALA A 150 -2.92 15.88 18.92
C ALA A 150 -2.73 17.00 19.96
N PRO A 151 -1.55 17.12 20.59
CA PRO A 151 -1.22 18.34 21.31
C PRO A 151 -1.23 19.50 20.30
N GLU A 152 -1.89 20.60 20.68
CA GLU A 152 -1.91 21.87 19.95
C GLU A 152 -0.52 22.49 19.80
#